data_AF-A0A7J9GM54-F1
#
_entry.id   AF-A0A7J9GM54-F1
#
_cell.length_a   1.000
_cell.length_b   1.000
_cell.length_c   1.000
_cell.angle_alpha   90.00
_cell.angle_beta   90.00
_cell.angle_gamma   90.00
#
_symmetry.space_group_name_H-M   'P 1'
#
loop_
_entity.id
_entity.type
_entity.pdbx_description
1 polymer ?
#
loop_
_entity_poly.entity_id
_entity_poly.type
_entity_poly.pdbx_seq_one_letter_code
_entity_poly.pdbx_strand_id
1 'polypeptide(L)'
;MVELLEILRQSKYYQRSGGRDHVIPMTHPNAFRFLRQQLNASILIIVDFGRYPRTMATLSKDVVSPYVHVVKSFTDDDPLDPYENRTTLLFFRGNTVRKDEGKIRVKLAKILTGNNDVRYEKSVATPSNIKMSTKGMRLSKFCLHPAGDTPSSCRLFDAIVSHCVPVVVSDKIELPFEDEIDYTKFSIFFSMKEALEPGYLVNQLRQFPKDRWVEMWKRLKQVSHHYEFQYPPKEEDAVYMIWRQVKHKLPGAQLAVHRNRRLKIPDWWRRKK
;
A
#
# COMPACT_ATOMS: atom_id res chain seq x y z
N MET A 1 -8.54 19.15 -14.80
CA MET A 1 -7.16 18.60 -14.85
C MET A 1 -6.30 19.29 -15.90
N VAL A 2 -6.80 19.58 -17.11
CA VAL A 2 -6.03 20.35 -18.13
C VAL A 2 -5.72 21.76 -17.63
N GLU A 3 -6.74 22.48 -17.16
CA GLU A 3 -6.60 23.82 -16.55
C GLU A 3 -5.57 23.86 -15.41
N LEU A 4 -5.56 22.85 -14.53
CA LEU A 4 -4.55 22.76 -13.45
C LEU A 4 -3.12 22.68 -14.01
N LEU A 5 -2.89 21.99 -15.14
CA LEU A 5 -1.58 21.97 -15.77
C LEU A 5 -1.21 23.30 -16.40
N GLU A 6 -2.19 24.03 -16.95
CA GLU A 6 -1.96 25.38 -17.48
C GLU A 6 -1.55 26.32 -16.35
N ILE A 7 -2.28 26.31 -15.23
CA ILE A 7 -1.93 27.08 -14.02
C ILE A 7 -0.53 26.70 -13.53
N LEU A 8 -0.22 25.41 -13.42
CA LEU A 8 1.10 24.95 -13.01
C LEU A 8 2.18 25.48 -13.96
N ARG A 9 2.02 25.35 -15.27
CA ARG A 9 3.01 25.81 -16.25
C ARG A 9 3.21 27.32 -16.29
N GLN A 10 2.17 28.10 -16.02
CA GLN A 10 2.25 29.56 -15.95
C GLN A 10 2.87 30.04 -14.63
N SER A 11 2.86 29.21 -13.59
CA SER A 11 3.44 29.55 -12.29
C SER A 11 4.96 29.72 -12.37
N LYS A 12 5.45 30.85 -11.82
CA LYS A 12 6.89 31.12 -11.66
C LYS A 12 7.61 30.00 -10.90
N TYR A 13 6.93 29.33 -9.97
CA TYR A 13 7.52 28.25 -9.16
C TYR A 13 7.78 27.01 -9.99
N TYR A 14 6.84 26.63 -10.87
CA TYR A 14 7.00 25.47 -11.74
C TYR A 14 8.06 25.73 -12.81
N GLN A 15 8.06 26.92 -13.42
CA GLN A 15 9.04 27.31 -14.42
C GLN A 15 10.47 27.30 -13.87
N ARG A 16 10.67 27.70 -12.61
CA ARG A 16 11.97 27.74 -11.93
C ARG A 16 12.72 26.39 -11.92
N SER A 17 12.00 25.28 -11.88
CA SER A 17 12.55 23.92 -11.78
C SER A 17 12.14 23.00 -12.94
N GLY A 18 11.24 23.47 -13.82
CA GLY A 18 10.52 22.62 -14.76
C GLY A 18 9.68 21.55 -14.06
N GLY A 19 9.14 21.87 -12.87
CA GLY A 19 8.35 20.96 -12.03
C GLY A 19 9.14 19.97 -11.18
N ARG A 20 10.48 19.93 -11.27
CA ARG A 20 11.29 18.88 -10.62
C ARG A 20 11.33 18.92 -9.09
N ASP A 21 11.03 20.06 -8.51
CA ASP A 21 10.90 20.26 -7.07
C ASP A 21 9.44 20.28 -6.60
N HIS A 22 8.49 19.99 -7.49
CA HIS A 22 7.07 19.94 -7.16
C HIS A 22 6.70 18.56 -6.64
N VAL A 23 5.77 18.54 -5.69
CA VAL A 23 5.19 17.34 -5.12
C VAL A 23 3.72 17.29 -5.55
N ILE A 24 3.32 16.23 -6.24
CA ILE A 24 1.98 16.11 -6.81
C ILE A 24 1.30 14.84 -6.27
N PRO A 25 0.22 14.99 -5.47
CA PRO A 25 -0.56 13.85 -5.04
C PRO A 25 -1.37 13.25 -6.19
N MET A 26 -1.10 11.97 -6.47
CA MET A 26 -1.70 11.15 -7.52
C MET A 26 -2.20 9.82 -6.93
N THR A 27 -2.87 9.90 -5.79
CA THR A 27 -3.30 8.75 -4.98
C THR A 27 -4.45 7.96 -5.62
N HIS A 28 -5.27 8.58 -6.47
CA HIS A 28 -6.27 7.85 -7.25
C HIS A 28 -5.63 7.25 -8.51
N PRO A 29 -5.86 5.95 -8.83
CA PRO A 29 -5.23 5.28 -9.97
C PRO A 29 -5.66 5.79 -11.35
N ASN A 30 -6.62 6.71 -11.43
CA ASN A 30 -7.00 7.43 -12.66
C ASN A 30 -6.61 8.92 -12.64
N ALA A 31 -5.94 9.41 -11.58
CA ALA A 31 -5.44 10.78 -11.53
C ALA A 31 -4.53 11.04 -12.74
N PHE A 32 -4.82 12.14 -13.44
CA PHE A 32 -4.14 12.58 -14.66
C PHE A 32 -3.95 11.49 -15.72
N ARG A 33 -4.85 10.48 -15.83
CA ARG A 33 -4.66 9.30 -16.69
C ARG A 33 -4.09 9.60 -18.09
N PHE A 34 -4.57 10.66 -18.74
CA PHE A 34 -4.14 11.09 -20.08
C PHE A 34 -3.07 12.18 -20.10
N LEU A 35 -2.69 12.72 -18.94
CA LEU A 35 -1.79 13.87 -18.79
C LEU A 35 -0.57 13.59 -17.92
N ARG A 36 -0.49 12.39 -17.35
CA ARG A 36 0.56 11.86 -16.48
C ARG A 36 1.98 12.16 -16.94
N GLN A 37 2.24 11.96 -18.23
CA GLN A 37 3.58 12.17 -18.80
C GLN A 37 4.05 13.62 -18.63
N GLN A 38 3.11 14.57 -18.61
CA GLN A 38 3.40 16.00 -18.47
C GLN A 38 3.86 16.38 -17.05
N LEU A 39 3.66 15.49 -16.07
CA LEU A 39 4.01 15.67 -14.67
C LEU A 39 5.19 14.79 -14.22
N ASN A 40 5.74 13.96 -15.11
CA ASN A 40 6.77 12.96 -14.80
C ASN A 40 8.03 13.56 -14.14
N ALA A 41 8.37 14.81 -14.45
CA ALA A 41 9.50 15.49 -13.83
C ALA A 41 9.34 15.71 -12.32
N SER A 42 8.10 15.79 -11.82
CA SER A 42 7.78 16.06 -10.41
C SER A 42 7.94 14.82 -9.54
N ILE A 43 8.03 15.02 -8.22
CA ILE A 43 7.88 13.96 -7.23
C ILE A 43 6.38 13.63 -7.15
N LEU A 44 6.01 12.39 -7.45
CA LEU A 44 4.62 11.93 -7.37
C LEU A 44 4.40 11.22 -6.04
N ILE A 45 3.26 11.49 -5.41
CA ILE A 45 2.75 10.69 -4.28
C ILE A 45 1.69 9.75 -4.85
N ILE A 46 2.00 8.46 -4.93
CA ILE A 46 1.16 7.42 -5.55
C ILE A 46 0.87 6.30 -4.57
N VAL A 47 -0.16 5.48 -4.82
CA VAL A 47 -0.54 4.37 -3.93
C VAL A 47 0.11 3.03 -4.30
N ASP A 48 0.53 2.89 -5.55
CA ASP A 48 1.27 1.74 -6.10
C ASP A 48 1.82 2.09 -7.48
N PHE A 49 2.67 1.23 -8.04
CA PHE A 49 3.24 1.37 -9.38
C PHE A 49 2.51 0.55 -10.46
N GLY A 50 1.47 -0.21 -10.12
CA GLY A 50 0.82 -1.17 -11.02
C GLY A 50 0.16 -0.52 -12.24
N ARG A 51 -0.24 0.75 -12.14
CA ARG A 51 -0.88 1.53 -13.22
C ARG A 51 0.07 2.50 -13.91
N TYR A 52 1.35 2.48 -13.58
CA TYR A 52 2.35 3.43 -14.06
C TYR A 52 3.45 2.71 -14.85
N PRO A 53 3.79 3.16 -16.08
CA PRO A 53 4.97 2.68 -16.76
C PRO A 53 6.24 2.98 -15.93
N ARG A 54 7.24 2.09 -15.98
CA ARG A 54 8.53 2.29 -15.29
C ARG A 54 9.27 3.57 -15.70
N THR A 55 8.99 4.08 -16.90
CA THR A 55 9.54 5.35 -17.40
C THR A 55 8.90 6.58 -16.75
N MET A 56 7.84 6.39 -15.96
CA MET A 56 6.98 7.45 -15.45
C MET A 56 6.95 7.54 -13.93
N ALA A 57 7.00 6.40 -13.24
CA ALA A 57 7.06 6.37 -11.77
C ALA A 57 8.11 5.36 -11.31
N THR A 58 8.92 5.75 -10.31
CA THR A 58 10.00 4.93 -9.75
C THR A 58 10.19 5.19 -8.26
N LEU A 59 10.59 4.18 -7.49
CA LEU A 59 10.91 4.32 -6.05
C LEU A 59 12.02 5.35 -5.77
N SER A 60 12.94 5.55 -6.71
CA SER A 60 14.02 6.54 -6.56
C SER A 60 13.54 7.99 -6.61
N LYS A 61 12.40 8.26 -7.26
CA LYS A 61 11.86 9.62 -7.46
C LYS A 61 10.60 9.87 -6.64
N ASP A 62 9.73 8.87 -6.58
CA ASP A 62 8.36 9.00 -6.12
C ASP A 62 8.16 8.41 -4.73
N VAL A 63 7.05 8.77 -4.10
CA VAL A 63 6.68 8.35 -2.74
C VAL A 63 5.44 7.47 -2.82
N VAL A 64 5.49 6.30 -2.17
CA VAL A 64 4.34 5.42 -1.99
C VAL A 64 3.56 5.88 -0.75
N SER A 65 2.32 6.31 -0.94
CA SER A 65 1.38 6.67 0.11
C SER A 65 0.51 5.49 0.49
N PRO A 66 0.16 5.31 1.77
CA PRO A 66 -0.89 4.38 2.13
C PRO A 66 -2.23 4.81 1.56
N TYR A 67 -3.11 3.83 1.34
CA TYR A 67 -4.52 4.12 1.12
C TYR A 67 -5.14 4.56 2.45
N VAL A 68 -6.10 5.47 2.37
CA VAL A 68 -6.97 5.77 3.51
C VAL A 68 -7.76 4.49 3.84
N HIS A 69 -7.61 4.01 5.06
CA HIS A 69 -8.40 2.90 5.60
C HIS A 69 -9.85 3.37 5.80
N VAL A 70 -10.80 2.45 5.73
CA VAL A 70 -12.25 2.74 5.80
C VAL A 70 -12.90 2.22 7.08
N VAL A 71 -12.11 1.58 7.94
CA VAL A 71 -12.52 1.10 9.26
C VAL A 71 -12.08 2.09 10.33
N LYS A 72 -12.58 1.93 11.56
CA LYS A 72 -12.03 2.71 12.67
C LYS A 72 -10.73 2.08 13.15
N SER A 73 -9.77 2.93 13.47
CA SER A 73 -8.53 2.54 14.13
C SER A 73 -8.83 2.07 15.54
N PHE A 74 -8.17 1.00 15.96
CA PHE A 74 -8.26 0.53 17.33
C PHE A 74 -7.03 0.98 18.09
N THR A 75 -7.25 1.71 19.18
CA THR A 75 -6.18 2.20 20.06
C THR A 75 -6.10 1.40 21.36
N ASP A 76 -7.24 0.89 21.82
CA ASP A 76 -7.36 0.24 23.13
C ASP A 76 -7.62 -1.27 22.94
N ASP A 77 -6.55 -2.03 22.73
CA ASP A 77 -6.63 -3.48 22.57
C ASP A 77 -5.54 -4.24 23.33
N ASP A 78 -5.69 -4.37 24.64
CA ASP A 78 -4.77 -5.14 25.50
C ASP A 78 -5.43 -6.38 26.12
N PRO A 79 -5.89 -7.35 25.31
CA PRO A 79 -6.35 -8.61 25.84
C PRO A 79 -5.19 -9.38 26.48
N LEU A 80 -5.47 -10.13 27.55
CA LEU A 80 -4.49 -10.99 28.23
C LEU A 80 -3.90 -12.05 27.28
N ASP A 81 -4.73 -12.64 26.40
CA ASP A 81 -4.27 -13.54 25.34
C ASP A 81 -4.81 -13.08 23.96
N PRO A 82 -4.07 -12.23 23.21
CA PRO A 82 -4.51 -11.74 21.91
C PRO A 82 -4.62 -12.83 20.84
N TYR A 83 -3.91 -13.95 21.01
CA TYR A 83 -3.87 -15.03 20.04
C TYR A 83 -5.07 -15.97 20.21
N GLU A 84 -5.37 -16.40 21.44
CA GLU A 84 -6.50 -17.32 21.71
C GLU A 84 -7.85 -16.63 21.56
N ASN A 85 -7.92 -15.32 21.78
CA ASN A 85 -9.14 -14.54 21.55
C ASN A 85 -9.54 -14.45 20.06
N ARG A 86 -8.66 -14.86 19.14
CA ARG A 86 -8.89 -14.86 17.69
C ARG A 86 -9.16 -16.27 17.20
N THR A 87 -10.44 -16.61 17.09
CA THR A 87 -10.91 -17.97 16.74
C THR A 87 -10.76 -18.31 15.25
N THR A 88 -10.68 -17.31 14.37
CA THR A 88 -10.52 -17.52 12.92
C THR A 88 -9.03 -17.54 12.58
N LEU A 89 -8.57 -18.51 11.79
CA LEU A 89 -7.18 -18.55 11.33
C LEU A 89 -6.92 -17.44 10.33
N LEU A 90 -7.67 -17.41 9.23
CA LEU A 90 -7.42 -16.53 8.08
C LEU A 90 -8.71 -15.89 7.60
N PHE A 91 -8.67 -14.58 7.38
CA PHE A 91 -9.83 -13.80 6.93
C PHE A 91 -9.56 -13.01 5.65
N PHE A 92 -10.52 -13.04 4.75
CA PHE A 92 -10.63 -12.18 3.58
C PHE A 92 -12.09 -11.79 3.35
N ARG A 93 -12.34 -10.49 3.14
CA ARG A 93 -13.63 -10.00 2.65
C ARG A 93 -13.44 -8.92 1.61
N GLY A 94 -13.94 -9.14 0.40
CA GLY A 94 -13.75 -8.16 -0.67
C GLY A 94 -14.31 -8.58 -2.02
N ASN A 95 -14.20 -7.69 -3.00
CA ASN A 95 -14.66 -8.02 -4.34
C ASN A 95 -13.66 -9.00 -5.00
N THR A 96 -14.18 -10.14 -5.44
CA THR A 96 -13.45 -11.24 -6.06
C THR A 96 -13.54 -11.27 -7.57
N VAL A 97 -14.47 -10.51 -8.19
CA VAL A 97 -14.70 -10.53 -9.64
C VAL A 97 -14.16 -9.24 -10.25
N ARG A 98 -13.00 -9.30 -10.91
CA ARG A 98 -12.41 -8.19 -11.68
C ARG A 98 -11.66 -8.69 -12.94
N LYS A 99 -11.42 -7.76 -13.87
CA LYS A 99 -11.05 -8.05 -15.28
C LYS A 99 -9.59 -8.48 -15.48
N ASP A 100 -8.66 -8.03 -14.63
CA ASP A 100 -7.21 -8.14 -14.86
C ASP A 100 -6.53 -9.14 -13.89
N GLU A 101 -5.50 -8.72 -13.13
CA GLU A 101 -4.73 -9.52 -12.16
C GLU A 101 -5.57 -10.08 -10.98
N GLY A 102 -6.83 -9.63 -10.83
CA GLY A 102 -7.79 -10.16 -9.85
C GLY A 102 -8.16 -11.64 -9.99
N LYS A 103 -7.65 -12.36 -11.01
CA LYS A 103 -7.79 -13.82 -11.17
C LYS A 103 -7.29 -14.60 -9.95
N ILE A 104 -6.27 -14.10 -9.24
CA ILE A 104 -5.75 -14.78 -8.04
C ILE A 104 -6.83 -14.90 -6.96
N ARG A 105 -7.70 -13.89 -6.81
CA ARG A 105 -8.80 -13.92 -5.83
C ARG A 105 -9.83 -15.01 -6.14
N VAL A 106 -10.07 -15.27 -7.42
CA VAL A 106 -10.97 -16.37 -7.83
C VAL A 106 -10.31 -17.72 -7.59
N LYS A 107 -9.01 -17.85 -7.88
CA LYS A 107 -8.26 -19.10 -7.65
C LYS A 107 -8.14 -19.41 -6.14
N LEU A 108 -7.77 -18.42 -5.33
CA LEU A 108 -7.70 -18.55 -3.87
C LEU A 108 -9.06 -18.91 -3.28
N ALA A 109 -10.17 -18.34 -3.78
CA ALA A 109 -11.51 -18.73 -3.34
C ALA A 109 -11.72 -20.25 -3.48
N LYS A 110 -11.35 -20.83 -4.63
CA LYS A 110 -11.47 -22.27 -4.89
C LYS A 110 -10.59 -23.11 -3.96
N ILE A 111 -9.34 -22.70 -3.76
CA ILE A 111 -8.36 -23.45 -2.93
C ILE A 111 -8.71 -23.38 -1.44
N LEU A 112 -9.20 -22.23 -0.98
CA LEU A 112 -9.50 -22.01 0.44
C LEU A 112 -10.88 -22.53 0.86
N THR A 113 -11.72 -22.90 -0.10
CA THR A 113 -13.04 -23.50 0.17
C THR A 113 -12.86 -24.82 0.94
N GLY A 114 -13.73 -25.06 1.93
CA GLY A 114 -13.71 -26.28 2.75
C GLY A 114 -12.84 -26.20 4.02
N ASN A 115 -12.12 -25.10 4.24
CA ASN A 115 -11.41 -24.88 5.51
C ASN A 115 -12.32 -24.14 6.52
N ASN A 116 -12.69 -24.81 7.62
CA ASN A 116 -13.64 -24.29 8.60
C ASN A 116 -13.12 -23.07 9.39
N ASP A 117 -11.81 -22.96 9.53
CA ASP A 117 -11.08 -21.88 10.21
C ASP A 117 -10.67 -20.74 9.26
N VAL A 118 -11.05 -20.81 7.98
CA VAL A 118 -10.78 -19.78 6.97
C VAL A 118 -12.09 -19.12 6.52
N ARG A 119 -12.12 -17.79 6.55
CA ARG A 119 -13.26 -16.99 6.09
C ARG A 119 -12.86 -16.27 4.82
N TYR A 120 -13.39 -16.70 3.68
CA TYR A 120 -13.13 -16.08 2.39
C TYR A 120 -14.45 -15.64 1.73
N GLU A 121 -14.77 -14.35 1.84
CA GLU A 121 -16.11 -13.84 1.52
C GLU A 121 -16.08 -12.79 0.40
N LYS A 122 -16.98 -12.94 -0.57
CA LYS A 122 -17.22 -11.91 -1.57
C LYS A 122 -18.03 -10.77 -0.96
N SER A 123 -17.57 -9.54 -1.12
CA SER A 123 -18.28 -8.37 -0.59
C SER A 123 -18.02 -7.09 -1.40
N VAL A 124 -18.93 -6.12 -1.24
CA VAL A 124 -18.86 -4.78 -1.81
C VAL A 124 -18.80 -3.74 -0.68
N ALA A 125 -18.20 -2.58 -0.93
CA ALA A 125 -18.01 -1.55 0.08
C ALA A 125 -19.36 -0.87 0.41
N THR A 126 -20.01 -1.32 1.48
CA THR A 126 -21.17 -0.68 2.10
C THR A 126 -20.91 -0.48 3.59
N PRO A 127 -21.55 0.49 4.27
CA PRO A 127 -21.33 0.71 5.70
C PRO A 127 -21.52 -0.56 6.57
N SER A 128 -22.53 -1.37 6.26
CA SER A 128 -22.76 -2.65 6.94
C SER A 128 -21.60 -3.64 6.71
N ASN A 129 -21.15 -3.78 5.45
CA ASN A 129 -20.04 -4.66 5.10
C ASN A 129 -18.71 -4.21 5.70
N ILE A 130 -18.49 -2.90 5.87
CA ILE A 130 -17.31 -2.36 6.55
C ILE A 130 -17.30 -2.77 8.03
N LYS A 131 -18.44 -2.65 8.72
CA LYS A 131 -18.58 -3.13 10.12
C LYS A 131 -18.34 -4.63 10.23
N MET A 132 -18.91 -5.44 9.32
CA MET A 132 -18.67 -6.88 9.28
C MET A 132 -17.19 -7.22 9.02
N SER A 133 -16.54 -6.50 8.10
CA SER A 133 -15.11 -6.68 7.80
C SER A 133 -14.26 -6.37 9.02
N THR A 134 -14.57 -5.26 9.72
CA THR A 134 -13.91 -4.88 10.97
C THR A 134 -14.01 -6.00 12.01
N LYS A 135 -15.22 -6.52 12.26
CA LYS A 135 -15.43 -7.63 13.19
C LYS A 135 -14.67 -8.89 12.76
N GLY A 136 -14.71 -9.23 11.48
CA GLY A 136 -14.00 -10.38 10.92
C GLY A 136 -12.50 -10.30 11.14
N MET A 137 -11.86 -9.18 10.80
CA MET A 137 -10.43 -8.96 11.02
C MET A 137 -10.06 -9.06 12.51
N ARG A 138 -10.91 -8.55 13.41
CA ARG A 138 -10.67 -8.61 14.86
C ARG A 138 -10.79 -10.01 15.47
N LEU A 139 -11.58 -10.89 14.86
CA LEU A 139 -11.71 -12.29 15.27
C LEU A 139 -10.67 -13.21 14.61
N SER A 140 -9.79 -12.66 13.77
CA SER A 140 -8.90 -13.45 12.92
C SER A 140 -7.44 -13.25 13.28
N LYS A 141 -6.66 -14.34 13.31
CA LYS A 141 -5.22 -14.31 13.53
C LYS A 141 -4.52 -13.64 12.35
N PHE A 142 -4.91 -14.00 11.15
CA PHE A 142 -4.33 -13.50 9.90
C PHE A 142 -5.37 -12.87 8.99
N CYS A 143 -4.96 -11.84 8.24
CA CYS A 143 -5.79 -11.17 7.25
C CYS A 143 -5.15 -11.27 5.87
N LEU A 144 -5.78 -12.02 4.98
CA LEU A 144 -5.28 -12.26 3.63
C LEU A 144 -5.43 -11.01 2.78
N HIS A 145 -4.34 -10.63 2.10
CA HIS A 145 -4.31 -9.48 1.20
C HIS A 145 -3.71 -9.88 -0.15
N PRO A 146 -4.51 -10.51 -1.02
CA PRO A 146 -4.08 -10.84 -2.37
C PRO A 146 -4.17 -9.63 -3.29
N ALA A 147 -3.16 -9.49 -4.15
CA ALA A 147 -3.13 -8.49 -5.21
C ALA A 147 -4.45 -8.48 -6.00
N GLY A 148 -4.90 -7.27 -6.36
CA GLY A 148 -6.12 -7.04 -7.13
C GLY A 148 -5.80 -6.59 -8.55
N ASP A 149 -6.56 -5.63 -9.08
CA ASP A 149 -6.18 -4.92 -10.33
C ASP A 149 -4.99 -3.96 -10.14
N THR A 150 -4.58 -3.78 -8.88
CA THR A 150 -3.44 -3.04 -8.39
C THR A 150 -2.73 -3.90 -7.35
N PRO A 151 -1.39 -3.78 -7.19
CA PRO A 151 -0.64 -4.55 -6.21
C PRO A 151 -1.10 -4.34 -4.76
N SER A 152 -1.56 -3.13 -4.41
CA SER A 152 -2.06 -2.78 -3.08
C SER A 152 -3.53 -2.34 -3.09
N SER A 153 -4.17 -2.31 -1.92
CA SER A 153 -5.51 -1.73 -1.72
C SER A 153 -5.73 -1.32 -0.25
N CYS A 154 -6.77 -0.52 0.01
CA CYS A 154 -7.14 -0.08 1.36
C CYS A 154 -7.25 -1.21 2.40
N ARG A 155 -7.57 -2.44 1.99
CA ARG A 155 -7.71 -3.61 2.89
C ARG A 155 -6.46 -3.93 3.69
N LEU A 156 -5.27 -3.67 3.15
CA LEU A 156 -4.02 -3.89 3.90
C LEU A 156 -3.99 -2.97 5.11
N PHE A 157 -4.32 -1.70 4.88
CA PHE A 157 -4.33 -0.68 5.92
C PHE A 157 -5.52 -0.88 6.88
N ASP A 158 -6.67 -1.35 6.40
CA ASP A 158 -7.78 -1.78 7.25
C ASP A 158 -7.35 -2.89 8.23
N ALA A 159 -6.56 -3.86 7.76
CA ALA A 159 -6.03 -4.95 8.58
C ALA A 159 -4.98 -4.44 9.58
N ILE A 160 -4.09 -3.53 9.16
CA ILE A 160 -3.07 -2.92 10.02
C ILE A 160 -3.74 -2.18 11.18
N VAL A 161 -4.68 -1.28 10.92
CA VAL A 161 -5.35 -0.50 11.99
C VAL A 161 -6.37 -1.31 12.80
N SER A 162 -6.71 -2.51 12.32
CA SER A 162 -7.46 -3.54 13.08
C SER A 162 -6.55 -4.51 13.83
N HIS A 163 -5.23 -4.31 13.80
CA HIS A 163 -4.22 -5.18 14.37
C HIS A 163 -4.42 -6.65 14.00
N CYS A 164 -4.69 -6.94 12.73
CA CYS A 164 -4.76 -8.30 12.19
C CYS A 164 -3.52 -8.54 11.33
N VAL A 165 -2.73 -9.57 11.64
CA VAL A 165 -1.43 -9.85 10.97
C VAL A 165 -1.66 -10.03 9.47
N PRO A 166 -1.17 -9.11 8.61
CA PRO A 166 -1.40 -9.21 7.18
C PRO A 166 -0.66 -10.39 6.57
N VAL A 167 -1.33 -11.11 5.67
CA VAL A 167 -0.76 -12.14 4.81
C VAL A 167 -0.83 -11.62 3.38
N VAL A 168 0.24 -10.99 2.92
CA VAL A 168 0.33 -10.32 1.63
C VAL A 168 0.68 -11.36 0.56
N VAL A 169 -0.18 -11.47 -0.46
CA VAL A 169 0.06 -12.34 -1.62
C VAL A 169 0.27 -11.48 -2.86
N SER A 170 1.54 -11.26 -3.20
CA SER A 170 1.95 -10.44 -4.35
C SER A 170 3.42 -10.66 -4.69
N ASP A 171 3.75 -10.66 -5.99
CA ASP A 171 5.14 -10.73 -6.47
C ASP A 171 5.75 -9.33 -6.74
N LYS A 172 4.92 -8.28 -6.68
CA LYS A 172 5.26 -6.93 -7.21
C LYS A 172 4.64 -5.82 -6.37
N ILE A 173 4.50 -6.02 -5.07
CA ILE A 173 3.97 -4.97 -4.19
C ILE A 173 5.12 -4.11 -3.69
N GLU A 174 4.98 -2.80 -3.85
CA GLU A 174 5.75 -1.79 -3.13
C GLU A 174 4.88 -1.23 -2.01
N LEU A 175 5.47 -1.02 -0.83
CA LEU A 175 4.74 -0.61 0.36
C LEU A 175 5.12 0.82 0.79
N PRO A 176 4.23 1.54 1.47
CA PRO A 176 4.59 2.82 2.06
C PRO A 176 5.64 2.66 3.14
N PHE A 177 6.63 3.56 3.15
CA PHE A 177 7.61 3.76 4.23
C PHE A 177 8.59 2.59 4.44
N GLU A 178 8.88 1.79 3.40
CA GLU A 178 9.75 0.60 3.50
C GLU A 178 11.21 0.88 3.91
N ASP A 179 11.69 2.12 3.76
CA ASP A 179 13.01 2.55 4.24
C ASP A 179 13.05 2.77 5.77
N GLU A 180 11.90 2.90 6.42
CA GLU A 180 11.77 3.13 7.87
C GLU A 180 11.03 1.99 8.59
N ILE A 181 10.11 1.32 7.90
CA ILE A 181 9.22 0.30 8.44
C ILE A 181 9.48 -1.03 7.76
N ASP A 182 10.07 -1.98 8.51
CA ASP A 182 10.22 -3.36 8.08
C ASP A 182 8.91 -4.15 8.26
N TYR A 183 8.19 -4.36 7.15
CA TYR A 183 6.93 -5.12 7.14
C TYR A 183 7.11 -6.59 7.52
N THR A 184 8.31 -7.17 7.39
CA THR A 184 8.54 -8.57 7.79
C THR A 184 8.41 -8.77 9.31
N LYS A 185 8.45 -7.68 10.08
CA LYS A 185 8.24 -7.68 11.54
C LYS A 185 6.77 -7.80 11.94
N PHE A 186 5.83 -7.60 11.02
CA PHE A 186 4.40 -7.62 11.35
C PHE A 186 3.48 -8.16 10.25
N SER A 187 4.03 -8.59 9.11
CA SER A 187 3.32 -9.17 7.98
C SER A 187 4.03 -10.41 7.48
N ILE A 188 3.29 -11.30 6.82
CA ILE A 188 3.80 -12.50 6.15
C ILE A 188 3.60 -12.33 4.64
N PHE A 189 4.59 -12.71 3.85
CA PHE A 189 4.57 -12.58 2.40
C PHE A 189 4.58 -13.95 1.73
N PHE A 190 3.74 -14.11 0.72
CA PHE A 190 3.74 -15.25 -0.19
C PHE A 190 3.78 -14.76 -1.62
N SER A 191 4.57 -15.43 -2.46
CA SER A 191 4.44 -15.27 -3.91
C SER A 191 3.07 -15.76 -4.37
N MET A 192 2.65 -15.30 -5.56
CA MET A 192 1.42 -15.80 -6.16
C MET A 192 1.48 -17.30 -6.43
N LYS A 193 2.67 -17.84 -6.72
CA LYS A 193 2.90 -19.27 -6.95
C LYS A 193 2.66 -20.07 -5.66
N GLU A 194 3.32 -19.70 -4.56
CA GLU A 194 3.19 -20.38 -3.28
C GLU A 194 1.76 -20.35 -2.74
N ALA A 195 1.09 -19.20 -2.86
CA ALA A 195 -0.28 -19.06 -2.36
C ALA A 195 -1.30 -19.90 -3.14
N LEU A 196 -0.97 -20.27 -4.39
CA LEU A 196 -1.81 -21.11 -5.25
C LEU A 196 -1.49 -22.60 -5.17
N GLU A 197 -0.41 -22.98 -4.47
CA GLU A 197 -0.11 -24.38 -4.12
C GLU A 197 -1.17 -24.87 -3.12
N PRO A 198 -2.00 -25.88 -3.46
CA PRO A 198 -3.10 -26.30 -2.60
C PRO A 198 -2.65 -26.69 -1.19
N GLY A 199 -3.27 -26.08 -0.19
CA GLY A 199 -2.98 -26.34 1.23
C GLY A 199 -1.70 -25.68 1.78
N TYR A 200 -0.74 -25.28 0.93
CA TYR A 200 0.55 -24.73 1.38
C TYR A 200 0.36 -23.48 2.26
N LEU A 201 -0.34 -22.46 1.76
CA LEU A 201 -0.55 -21.21 2.50
C LEU A 201 -1.21 -21.46 3.86
N VAL A 202 -2.28 -22.27 3.90
CA VAL A 202 -3.01 -22.53 5.16
C VAL A 202 -2.15 -23.34 6.13
N ASN A 203 -1.43 -24.35 5.64
CA ASN A 203 -0.54 -25.17 6.47
C ASN A 203 0.59 -24.34 7.08
N GLN A 204 1.20 -23.43 6.32
CA GLN A 204 2.21 -22.50 6.84
C GLN A 204 1.65 -21.61 7.95
N LEU A 205 0.41 -21.11 7.81
CA LEU A 205 -0.21 -20.29 8.85
C LEU A 205 -0.59 -21.09 10.09
N ARG A 206 -1.00 -22.36 9.96
CA ARG A 206 -1.29 -23.24 11.10
C ARG A 206 -0.03 -23.60 11.89
N GLN A 207 1.09 -23.77 11.20
CA GLN A 207 2.38 -24.07 11.82
C GLN A 207 3.09 -22.80 12.31
N PHE A 208 2.52 -21.61 12.09
CA PHE A 208 3.14 -20.36 12.48
C PHE A 208 3.21 -20.24 14.01
N PRO A 209 4.40 -20.04 14.60
CA PRO A 209 4.56 -20.03 16.06
C PRO A 209 3.73 -18.92 16.74
N LYS A 210 3.07 -19.28 17.85
CA LYS A 210 2.20 -18.36 18.62
C LYS A 210 2.97 -17.15 19.17
N ASP A 211 4.14 -17.39 19.74
CA ASP A 211 5.08 -16.37 20.24
C ASP A 211 5.44 -15.37 19.15
N ARG A 212 5.83 -15.85 17.97
CA ARG A 212 6.15 -15.01 16.81
C ARG A 212 4.93 -14.21 16.33
N TRP A 213 3.74 -14.81 16.35
CA TRP A 213 2.51 -14.09 16.01
C TRP A 213 2.23 -12.96 17.00
N VAL A 214 2.42 -13.20 18.30
CA VAL A 214 2.21 -12.19 19.35
C VAL A 214 3.20 -11.03 19.19
N GLU A 215 4.45 -11.31 18.83
CA GLU A 215 5.43 -10.27 18.49
C GLU A 215 4.97 -9.42 17.29
N MET A 216 4.52 -10.06 16.21
CA MET A 216 4.00 -9.37 15.03
C MET A 216 2.78 -8.50 15.38
N TRP A 217 1.87 -9.01 16.20
CA TRP A 217 0.69 -8.29 16.66
C TRP A 217 1.06 -7.07 17.52
N LYS A 218 2.02 -7.21 18.45
CA LYS A 218 2.55 -6.07 19.22
C LYS A 218 3.20 -5.02 18.30
N ARG A 219 3.95 -5.47 17.29
CA ARG A 219 4.56 -4.57 16.32
C ARG A 219 3.51 -3.83 15.49
N LEU A 220 2.41 -4.48 15.09
CA LEU A 220 1.27 -3.82 14.43
C LEU A 220 0.74 -2.65 15.25
N LYS A 221 0.52 -2.85 16.56
CA LYS A 221 0.05 -1.79 17.46
C LYS A 221 0.98 -0.59 17.47
N GLN A 222 2.28 -0.83 17.46
CA GLN A 222 3.28 0.23 17.47
C GLN A 222 3.28 1.03 16.17
N VAL A 223 3.04 0.41 15.02
CA VAL A 223 3.17 1.07 13.71
C VAL A 223 1.85 1.55 13.11
N SER A 224 0.70 1.13 13.64
CA SER A 224 -0.61 1.41 13.02
C SER A 224 -0.89 2.91 12.88
N HIS A 225 -0.45 3.73 13.83
CA HIS A 225 -0.60 5.18 13.81
C HIS A 225 0.07 5.86 12.60
N HIS A 226 1.13 5.27 12.03
CA HIS A 226 1.80 5.77 10.81
C HIS A 226 0.91 5.72 9.56
N TYR A 227 -0.23 5.04 9.63
CA TYR A 227 -1.17 4.91 8.52
C TYR A 227 -2.45 5.73 8.74
N GLU A 228 -2.48 6.56 9.77
CA GLU A 228 -3.58 7.48 10.07
C GLU A 228 -3.43 8.81 9.33
N PHE A 229 -4.49 9.23 8.65
CA PHE A 229 -4.55 10.59 8.07
C PHE A 229 -5.35 11.48 9.00
N GLN A 230 -4.67 12.41 9.70
CA GLN A 230 -5.30 13.31 10.67
C GLN A 230 -5.27 14.78 10.20
N TYR A 231 -6.22 15.57 10.69
CA TYR A 231 -6.24 17.02 10.51
C TYR A 231 -6.61 17.71 11.83
N PRO A 232 -5.72 18.55 12.41
CA PRO A 232 -4.35 18.80 11.97
C PRO A 232 -3.48 17.52 12.01
N PRO A 233 -2.43 17.42 11.16
CA PRO A 233 -1.50 16.30 11.22
C PRO A 233 -0.91 16.12 12.61
N LYS A 234 -0.75 14.86 13.04
CA LYS A 234 -0.04 14.53 14.28
C LYS A 234 1.35 14.00 13.96
N GLU A 235 2.25 14.10 14.96
CA GLU A 235 3.58 13.52 14.85
C GLU A 235 3.48 12.03 14.53
N GLU A 236 4.36 11.55 13.65
CA GLU A 236 4.40 10.19 13.15
C GLU A 236 3.14 9.68 12.41
N ASP A 237 2.15 10.53 12.08
CA ASP A 237 1.01 10.11 11.27
C ASP A 237 1.36 9.94 9.78
N ALA A 238 0.42 9.48 8.95
CA ALA A 238 0.67 9.24 7.54
C ALA A 238 1.09 10.50 6.78
N VAL A 239 0.60 11.68 7.16
CA VAL A 239 0.98 12.95 6.53
C VAL A 239 2.44 13.28 6.88
N TYR A 240 2.84 13.11 8.13
CA TYR A 240 4.22 13.31 8.56
C TYR A 240 5.17 12.34 7.86
N MET A 241 4.82 11.05 7.84
CA MET A 241 5.59 10.01 7.17
C MET A 241 5.75 10.29 5.67
N ILE A 242 4.69 10.72 4.98
CA ILE A 242 4.78 11.12 3.56
C ILE A 242 5.76 12.29 3.36
N TRP A 243 5.70 13.34 4.19
CA TRP A 243 6.62 14.47 4.07
C TRP A 243 8.08 14.09 4.39
N ARG A 244 8.28 13.17 5.34
CA ARG A 244 9.60 12.58 5.62
C ARG A 244 10.14 11.84 4.41
N GLN A 245 9.31 11.03 3.74
CA GLN A 245 9.67 10.37 2.48
C GLN A 245 9.99 11.36 1.36
N VAL A 246 9.19 12.43 1.21
CA VAL A 246 9.47 13.50 0.24
C VAL A 246 10.83 14.14 0.52
N LYS A 247 11.16 14.39 1.80
CA LYS A 247 12.47 14.92 2.22
C LYS A 247 13.62 14.03 1.75
N HIS A 248 13.47 12.70 1.82
CA HIS A 248 14.48 11.75 1.31
C HIS A 248 14.69 11.84 -0.21
N LYS A 249 13.72 12.37 -0.98
CA LYS A 249 13.85 12.56 -2.43
C LYS A 249 14.51 13.90 -2.83
N LEU A 250 14.64 14.85 -1.90
CA LEU A 250 15.14 16.20 -2.19
C LEU A 250 16.53 16.23 -2.82
N PRO A 251 17.54 15.46 -2.37
CA PRO A 251 18.86 15.48 -3.01
C PRO A 251 18.80 15.11 -4.51
N GLY A 252 17.99 14.10 -4.85
CA GLY A 252 17.78 13.69 -6.24
C GLY A 252 17.06 14.75 -7.07
N ALA A 253 16.02 15.38 -6.50
CA ALA A 253 15.31 16.48 -7.14
C ALA A 253 16.22 17.71 -7.39
N GLN A 254 17.01 18.11 -6.39
CA GLN A 254 17.96 19.22 -6.48
C GLN A 254 19.02 18.95 -7.56
N LEU A 255 19.59 17.73 -7.58
CA LEU A 255 20.50 17.31 -8.63
C LEU A 255 19.85 17.45 -10.02
N ALA A 256 18.62 16.98 -10.18
CA ALA A 256 17.89 17.07 -11.44
C ALA A 256 17.64 18.53 -11.87
N VAL A 257 17.32 19.43 -10.93
CA VAL A 257 17.16 20.87 -11.18
C VAL A 257 18.46 21.51 -11.64
N HIS A 258 19.57 21.30 -10.92
CA HIS A 258 20.87 21.88 -11.27
C HIS A 258 21.35 21.43 -12.65
N ARG A 259 21.15 20.15 -12.97
CA ARG A 259 21.50 19.58 -14.27
C ARG A 259 20.66 20.18 -15.39
N ASN A 260 19.34 20.33 -15.19
CA ASN A 260 18.44 20.90 -16.19
C ASN A 260 18.80 22.36 -16.54
N ARG A 261 19.34 23.13 -15.58
CA ARG A 261 19.78 24.51 -15.83
C ARG A 261 21.08 24.59 -16.63
N ARG A 262 21.98 23.62 -16.48
CA ARG A 262 23.31 23.64 -17.10
C ARG A 262 23.39 22.89 -18.43
N LEU A 263 22.66 21.79 -18.59
CA LEU A 263 22.78 20.90 -19.74
C LEU A 263 21.96 21.40 -20.93
N LYS A 264 22.61 21.62 -22.08
CA LYS A 264 21.95 21.90 -23.37
C LYS A 264 21.27 20.66 -23.94
N ILE A 265 21.82 19.48 -23.69
CA ILE A 265 21.24 18.18 -24.05
C ILE A 265 21.05 17.37 -22.75
N PRO A 266 19.80 17.14 -22.30
CA PRO A 266 19.53 16.39 -21.07
C PRO A 266 20.02 14.94 -21.17
N ASP A 267 20.68 14.47 -20.11
CA ASP A 267 21.05 13.07 -19.86
C ASP A 267 21.54 12.29 -21.10
N TRP A 268 22.44 12.89 -21.89
CA TRP A 268 22.90 12.36 -23.18
C TRP A 268 23.42 10.92 -23.14
N TRP A 269 23.93 10.47 -21.98
CA TRP A 269 24.41 9.11 -21.73
C TRP A 269 23.29 8.09 -21.46
N ARG A 270 22.06 8.53 -21.18
CA ARG A 270 20.89 7.65 -21.04
C ARG A 270 20.25 7.32 -22.38
N ARG A 271 20.69 7.95 -23.47
CA ARG A 271 20.34 7.51 -24.83
C ARG A 271 20.94 6.11 -25.01
N LYS A 272 20.08 5.09 -24.98
CA LYS A 272 20.45 3.78 -25.52
C LYS A 272 20.90 3.98 -26.97
N LYS A 273 22.03 3.38 -27.34
CA LYS A 273 22.27 3.01 -28.75
C LYS A 273 21.19 2.04 -29.18
#